data_AF-A0A1Q7HZE1-F1
#
_entry.id   AF-A0A1Q7HZE1-F1
#
_cell.length_a   1.000
_cell.length_b   1.000
_cell.length_c   1.000
_cell.angle_alpha   90.00
_cell.angle_beta   90.00
_cell.angle_gamma   90.00
#
_symmetry.space_group_name_H-M   'P 1'
#
loop_
_entity.id
_entity.type
_entity.pdbx_description
1 polymer ?
#
loop_
_entity_poly.entity_id
_entity_poly.type
_entity_poly.pdbx_seq_one_letter_code
_entity_poly.pdbx_strand_id
1 'polypeptide(L)'
;MFAYLARGGLAAAYFAVSGIDPTLWLRTNAEGGILVGLVLIAVVAVARRRELAGLPRDPAMLLQSAYLALVAAALEEFIFRGAFLLPAAVTPLATALAIAGSSIAYATWRAVAVRARTPRAIASSIASSVVLAAVTALTGSLWPAFLAHAGFVLVRGRP
;
A
#
# COMPACT_ATOMS: atom_id res chain seq x y z
N MET A 1 11.30 6.07 13.30
CA MET A 1 11.17 4.63 13.59
C MET A 1 10.05 4.36 14.60
N PHE A 2 10.06 4.99 15.78
CA PHE A 2 8.99 4.86 16.80
C PHE A 2 7.55 5.06 16.27
N ALA A 3 7.32 6.09 15.44
CA ALA A 3 5.99 6.33 14.85
C ALA A 3 5.50 5.19 13.95
N TYR A 4 6.40 4.49 13.24
CA TYR A 4 6.04 3.34 12.42
C TYR A 4 5.75 2.11 13.27
N LEU A 5 6.52 1.88 14.34
CA LEU A 5 6.29 0.79 15.29
C LEU A 5 4.96 0.97 16.03
N ALA A 6 4.64 2.19 16.49
CA ALA A 6 3.36 2.48 17.14
C ALA A 6 2.16 2.25 16.20
N ARG A 7 2.30 2.58 14.91
CA ARG A 7 1.25 2.36 13.89
C ARG A 7 1.08 0.88 13.55
N GLY A 8 2.18 0.15 13.40
CA GLY A 8 2.14 -1.31 13.24
C GLY A 8 1.52 -2.01 14.45
N GLY A 9 1.83 -1.55 15.66
CA GLY A 9 1.21 -2.03 16.89
C GLY A 9 -0.30 -1.77 16.95
N LEU A 10 -0.76 -0.58 16.55
CA LEU A 10 -2.19 -0.25 16.46
C LEU A 10 -2.92 -1.09 15.40
N ALA A 11 -2.30 -1.33 14.24
CA ALA A 11 -2.85 -2.21 13.21
C ALA A 11 -2.98 -3.66 13.73
N ALA A 12 -1.92 -4.18 14.35
CA ALA A 12 -1.91 -5.51 14.96
C ALA A 12 -2.97 -5.64 16.07
N ALA A 13 -3.13 -4.61 16.91
CA ALA A 13 -4.17 -4.58 17.95
C ALA A 13 -5.58 -4.55 17.34
N TYR A 14 -5.80 -3.78 16.27
CA TYR A 14 -7.08 -3.76 15.56
C TYR A 14 -7.44 -5.15 15.02
N PHE A 15 -6.49 -5.83 14.36
CA PHE A 15 -6.70 -7.18 13.84
C PHE A 15 -6.97 -8.19 14.95
N ALA A 16 -6.22 -8.13 16.05
CA ALA A 16 -6.41 -8.99 17.22
C ALA A 16 -7.79 -8.79 17.86
N VAL A 17 -8.22 -7.54 18.07
CA VAL A 17 -9.54 -7.21 18.66
C VAL A 17 -10.67 -7.60 17.72
N SER A 18 -10.46 -7.46 16.42
CA SER A 18 -11.47 -7.77 15.40
C SER A 18 -11.52 -9.27 15.05
N GLY A 19 -10.63 -10.10 15.63
CA GLY A 19 -10.54 -11.53 15.33
C GLY A 19 -10.15 -11.84 13.88
N ILE A 20 -9.50 -10.88 13.20
CA ILE A 20 -9.13 -10.99 11.79
C ILE A 20 -7.70 -11.49 11.71
N ASP A 21 -7.45 -12.60 10.99
CA ASP A 21 -6.09 -13.02 10.65
C ASP A 21 -5.56 -12.19 9.48
N PRO A 22 -4.62 -11.24 9.71
CA PRO A 22 -4.11 -10.39 8.64
C PRO A 22 -3.24 -11.17 7.65
N THR A 23 -2.71 -12.33 8.06
CA THR A 23 -1.86 -13.16 7.21
C THR A 23 -2.66 -13.95 6.17
N LEU A 24 -4.00 -14.00 6.30
CA LEU A 24 -4.86 -14.64 5.31
C LEU A 24 -4.67 -14.01 3.92
N TRP A 25 -4.65 -12.68 3.83
CA TRP A 25 -4.47 -11.96 2.56
C TRP A 25 -3.05 -12.01 1.99
N LEU A 26 -2.06 -12.44 2.79
CA LEU A 26 -0.71 -12.75 2.30
C LEU A 26 -0.61 -14.17 1.74
N ARG A 27 -1.49 -15.07 2.16
CA ARG A 27 -1.46 -16.50 1.79
C ARG A 27 -2.47 -16.82 0.69
N THR A 28 -3.65 -16.20 0.73
CA THR A 28 -4.70 -16.33 -0.29
C THR A 28 -4.23 -15.74 -1.60
N ASN A 29 -4.35 -16.53 -2.68
CA ASN A 29 -3.98 -16.15 -4.05
C ASN A 29 -2.58 -15.52 -4.16
N ALA A 30 -1.64 -15.95 -3.32
CA ALA A 30 -0.33 -15.31 -3.20
C ALA A 30 0.43 -15.31 -4.53
N GLU A 31 0.48 -16.43 -5.25
CA GLU A 31 1.18 -16.54 -6.54
C GLU A 31 0.64 -15.54 -7.57
N GLY A 32 -0.69 -15.54 -7.78
CA GLY A 32 -1.35 -14.60 -8.68
C GLY A 32 -1.18 -13.15 -8.24
N GLY A 33 -1.29 -12.88 -6.94
CA GLY A 33 -1.08 -11.55 -6.37
C GLY A 33 0.34 -11.04 -6.56
N ILE A 34 1.35 -11.90 -6.40
CA ILE A 34 2.76 -11.56 -6.65
C ILE A 34 2.96 -11.23 -8.13
N LEU A 35 2.44 -12.05 -9.05
CA LEU A 35 2.56 -11.78 -10.49
C LEU A 35 1.95 -10.43 -10.88
N VAL A 36 0.73 -10.15 -10.41
CA VAL A 36 0.08 -8.84 -10.65
C VAL A 36 0.91 -7.72 -10.01
N GLY A 37 1.45 -7.92 -8.81
CA GLY A 37 2.32 -6.95 -8.15
C GLY A 37 3.60 -6.65 -8.92
N LEU A 38 4.24 -7.65 -9.51
CA LEU A 38 5.42 -7.47 -10.37
C LEU A 38 5.08 -6.66 -11.63
N VAL A 39 3.93 -6.92 -12.25
CA VAL A 39 3.43 -6.11 -13.38
C VAL A 39 3.20 -4.66 -12.95
N LEU A 40 2.59 -4.43 -11.79
CA LEU A 40 2.37 -3.07 -11.27
C LEU A 40 3.69 -2.36 -10.93
N ILE A 41 4.68 -3.06 -10.38
CA ILE A 41 6.04 -2.51 -10.19
C ILE A 41 6.64 -2.09 -11.53
N ALA A 42 6.53 -2.92 -12.56
CA ALA A 42 7.03 -2.59 -13.89
C ALA A 42 6.31 -1.34 -14.46
N VAL A 43 4.99 -1.23 -14.29
CA VAL A 43 4.22 -0.04 -14.66
C VAL A 43 4.72 1.19 -13.91
N VAL A 44 4.95 1.10 -12.60
CA VAL A 44 5.52 2.19 -11.80
C VAL A 44 6.90 2.59 -12.33
N ALA A 45 7.78 1.62 -12.60
CA ALA A 45 9.11 1.87 -13.13
C ALA A 45 9.07 2.59 -14.50
N VAL A 46 8.18 2.17 -15.40
CA VAL A 46 7.99 2.81 -16.72
C VAL A 46 7.42 4.23 -16.58
N ALA A 47 6.39 4.40 -15.75
CA ALA A 47 5.76 5.70 -15.49
C ALA A 47 6.73 6.69 -14.83
N ARG A 48 7.68 6.17 -14.04
CA ARG A 48 8.64 6.93 -13.23
C ARG A 48 10.08 6.77 -13.71
N ARG A 49 10.28 6.43 -14.99
CA ARG A 49 11.60 6.12 -15.56
C ARG A 49 12.67 7.19 -15.33
N ARG A 50 12.27 8.47 -15.25
CA ARG A 50 13.19 9.59 -14.98
C ARG A 50 13.67 9.62 -13.54
N GLU A 51 12.84 9.19 -12.59
CA GLU A 51 13.15 9.13 -11.16
C GLU A 51 14.08 7.95 -10.84
N LEU A 52 14.03 6.87 -11.64
CA LEU A 52 14.94 5.72 -11.51
C LEU A 52 16.42 6.12 -11.61
N ALA A 53 16.74 7.15 -12.40
CA ALA A 53 18.12 7.65 -12.54
C ALA A 53 18.67 8.24 -11.23
N GLY A 54 17.79 8.62 -10.30
CA GLY A 54 18.15 9.14 -8.98
C GLY A 54 18.31 8.07 -7.89
N LEU A 55 18.12 6.78 -8.22
CA LEU A 55 18.32 5.70 -7.25
C LEU A 55 19.80 5.58 -6.85
N PRO A 56 20.09 5.16 -5.61
CA PRO A 56 21.46 4.93 -5.17
C PRO A 56 22.17 3.92 -6.08
N ARG A 57 23.39 4.25 -6.52
CA ARG A 57 24.25 3.33 -7.27
C ARG A 57 25.00 2.37 -6.35
N ASP A 58 25.19 2.75 -5.09
CA ASP A 58 25.75 1.88 -4.06
C ASP A 58 24.71 0.78 -3.72
N PRO A 59 25.05 -0.51 -3.93
CA PRO A 59 24.17 -1.62 -3.61
C PRO A 59 23.68 -1.64 -2.17
N ALA A 60 24.51 -1.24 -1.19
CA ALA A 60 24.13 -1.24 0.21
C ALA A 60 23.04 -0.19 0.49
N MET A 61 23.20 1.01 -0.06
CA MET A 61 22.19 2.08 0.04
C MET A 61 20.90 1.74 -0.71
N LEU A 62 21.00 1.08 -1.86
CA LEU A 62 19.84 0.63 -2.63
C LEU A 62 19.05 -0.42 -1.84
N LEU A 63 19.73 -1.43 -1.27
CA LEU A 63 19.13 -2.45 -0.42
C LEU A 63 18.45 -1.85 0.81
N GLN A 64 19.10 -0.89 1.48
CA GLN A 64 18.52 -0.19 2.62
C GLN A 64 17.26 0.59 2.22
N SER A 65 17.28 1.26 1.07
CA SER A 65 16.12 2.00 0.56
C SER A 65 14.97 1.07 0.20
N ALA A 66 15.25 -0.04 -0.45
CA ALA A 66 14.27 -1.07 -0.78
C ALA A 66 13.65 -1.68 0.49
N TYR A 67 14.47 -2.00 1.50
CA TYR A 67 14.00 -2.48 2.80
C TYR A 67 13.04 -1.49 3.46
N LEU A 68 13.40 -0.21 3.54
CA LEU A 68 12.54 0.82 4.12
C LEU A 68 11.24 1.00 3.34
N ALA A 69 11.31 0.92 2.00
CA ALA A 69 10.13 0.99 1.14
C ALA A 69 9.17 -0.19 1.37
N LEU A 70 9.71 -1.41 1.52
CA LEU A 70 8.92 -2.59 1.86
C LEU A 70 8.28 -2.45 3.25
N VAL A 71 9.02 -1.99 4.26
CA VAL A 71 8.45 -1.80 5.61
C VAL A 71 7.34 -0.75 5.60
N ALA A 72 7.53 0.38 4.93
CA ALA A 72 6.50 1.41 4.82
C ALA A 72 5.25 0.91 4.10
N ALA A 73 5.44 0.23 2.95
CA ALA A 73 4.35 -0.36 2.18
C ALA A 73 3.60 -1.41 2.98
N ALA A 74 4.28 -2.32 3.68
CA ALA A 74 3.63 -3.31 4.53
C ALA A 74 2.69 -2.62 5.53
N LEU A 75 3.22 -1.67 6.30
CA LEU A 75 2.44 -0.99 7.34
C LEU A 75 1.25 -0.21 6.78
N GLU A 76 1.45 0.56 5.72
CA GLU A 76 0.38 1.35 5.11
C GLU A 76 -0.67 0.45 4.45
N GLU A 77 -0.27 -0.57 3.69
CA GLU A 77 -1.24 -1.46 3.04
C GLU A 77 -2.01 -2.32 4.04
N PHE A 78 -1.38 -2.79 5.12
CA PHE A 78 -2.10 -3.48 6.19
C PHE A 78 -3.15 -2.59 6.85
N ILE A 79 -2.82 -1.33 7.13
CA ILE A 79 -3.74 -0.39 7.76
C ILE A 79 -4.88 -0.03 6.82
N PHE A 80 -4.58 0.38 5.58
CA PHE A 80 -5.58 0.98 4.71
C PHE A 80 -6.33 -0.04 3.87
N ARG A 81 -5.68 -1.11 3.40
CA ARG A 81 -6.33 -2.12 2.54
C ARG A 81 -6.72 -3.33 3.38
N GLY A 82 -5.81 -3.80 4.22
CA GLY A 82 -6.06 -4.91 5.14
C GLY A 82 -7.26 -4.63 6.04
N ALA A 83 -7.25 -3.54 6.82
CA ALA A 83 -8.33 -3.28 7.78
C ALA A 83 -9.69 -2.98 7.15
N PHE A 84 -9.74 -2.36 5.97
CA PHE A 84 -11.01 -1.99 5.33
C PHE A 84 -11.59 -3.09 4.46
N LEU A 85 -10.76 -3.79 3.68
CA LEU A 85 -11.26 -4.70 2.66
C LEU A 85 -11.41 -6.15 3.17
N LEU A 86 -10.61 -6.61 4.15
CA LEU A 86 -10.80 -7.94 4.76
C LEU A 86 -12.21 -8.13 5.33
N PRO A 87 -12.76 -7.19 6.11
CA PRO A 87 -14.11 -7.34 6.67
C PRO A 87 -15.22 -7.15 5.63
N ALA A 88 -14.94 -6.45 4.52
CA ALA A 88 -15.96 -5.93 3.62
C ALA A 88 -16.18 -6.79 2.35
N ALA A 89 -15.36 -7.81 2.11
CA ALA A 89 -15.43 -8.70 0.94
C ALA A 89 -16.63 -9.67 0.95
N VAL A 90 -17.74 -9.28 1.58
CA VAL A 90 -18.96 -10.09 1.73
C VAL A 90 -19.98 -9.79 0.62
N THR A 91 -20.04 -8.54 0.15
CA THR A 91 -20.94 -8.12 -0.95
C THR A 91 -20.24 -7.13 -1.89
N PRO A 92 -20.68 -7.00 -3.16
CA PRO A 92 -20.12 -6.01 -4.09
C PRO A 92 -20.25 -4.58 -3.56
N LEU A 93 -21.39 -4.22 -2.95
CA LEU A 93 -21.61 -2.90 -2.38
C LEU A 93 -20.67 -2.63 -1.20
N ALA A 94 -20.54 -3.59 -0.27
CA ALA A 94 -19.62 -3.45 0.86
C ALA A 94 -18.16 -3.31 0.40
N THR A 95 -17.76 -4.07 -0.62
CA THR A 95 -16.43 -3.97 -1.24
C THR A 95 -16.19 -2.59 -1.85
N ALA A 96 -17.16 -2.06 -2.61
CA ALA A 96 -17.05 -0.72 -3.19
C ALA A 96 -16.94 0.37 -2.12
N LEU A 97 -17.74 0.27 -1.05
CA LEU A 97 -17.68 1.20 0.08
C LEU A 97 -16.34 1.11 0.82
N ALA A 98 -15.77 -0.09 0.98
CA ALA A 98 -14.45 -0.26 1.59
C ALA A 98 -13.31 0.27 0.70
N ILE A 99 -13.40 0.15 -0.63
CA ILE A 99 -12.46 0.78 -1.57
C ILE A 99 -12.51 2.31 -1.42
N ALA A 100 -13.71 2.89 -1.37
CA ALA A 100 -13.88 4.34 -1.19
C ALA A 100 -13.36 4.79 0.19
N GLY A 101 -13.78 4.10 1.26
CA GLY A 101 -13.39 4.40 2.64
C GLY A 101 -11.89 4.32 2.87
N SER A 102 -11.24 3.23 2.43
CA SER A 102 -9.79 3.08 2.51
C SER A 102 -9.04 4.20 1.77
N SER A 103 -9.55 4.61 0.61
CA SER A 103 -8.92 5.65 -0.21
C SER A 103 -9.07 7.05 0.36
N ILE A 104 -10.23 7.37 0.95
CA ILE A 104 -10.45 8.61 1.68
C ILE A 104 -9.58 8.65 2.94
N ALA A 105 -9.55 7.55 3.70
CA ALA A 105 -8.71 7.43 4.89
C ALA A 105 -7.22 7.61 4.55
N TYR A 106 -6.75 6.97 3.48
CA TYR A 106 -5.37 7.11 3.01
C TYR A 106 -5.04 8.55 2.61
N ALA A 107 -5.88 9.18 1.78
CA ALA A 107 -5.66 10.56 1.35
C ALA A 107 -5.69 11.55 2.52
N THR A 108 -6.58 11.33 3.49
CA THR A 108 -6.66 12.14 4.72
C THR A 108 -5.40 11.99 5.55
N TRP A 109 -4.93 10.75 5.74
CA TRP A 109 -3.67 10.49 6.43
C TRP A 109 -2.49 11.16 5.71
N ARG A 110 -2.39 11.07 4.38
CA ARG A 110 -1.36 11.78 3.60
C ARG A 110 -1.42 13.29 3.78
N ALA A 111 -2.62 13.88 3.80
CA ALA A 111 -2.80 15.32 3.96
C ALA A 111 -2.41 15.81 5.37
N VAL A 112 -2.67 15.01 6.40
CA VAL A 112 -2.39 15.35 7.81
C VAL A 112 -0.96 15.00 8.21
N ALA A 113 -0.55 13.74 8.04
CA ALA A 113 0.72 13.21 8.53
C ALA A 113 1.90 13.55 7.61
N VAL A 114 1.69 13.58 6.29
CA VAL A 114 2.73 13.83 5.28
C VAL A 114 2.60 15.24 4.68
N ARG A 115 1.61 16.03 5.12
CA ARG A 115 1.35 17.40 4.65
C ARG A 115 1.16 17.50 3.12
N ALA A 116 0.70 16.43 2.48
CA ALA A 116 0.39 16.39 1.05
C ALA A 116 -0.97 17.09 0.78
N ARG A 117 -0.98 18.42 0.82
CA ARG A 117 -2.23 19.23 0.86
C ARG A 117 -2.64 19.84 -0.48
N THR A 118 -1.85 19.69 -1.55
CA THR A 118 -2.24 20.25 -2.85
C THR A 118 -3.38 19.42 -3.46
N PRO A 119 -4.35 20.03 -4.17
CA PRO A 119 -5.45 19.29 -4.80
C PRO A 119 -4.96 18.16 -5.71
N ARG A 120 -3.87 18.40 -6.46
CA ARG A 120 -3.23 17.38 -7.31
C ARG A 120 -2.65 16.21 -6.51
N ALA A 121 -2.03 16.47 -5.35
CA ALA A 121 -1.47 15.42 -4.50
C ALA A 121 -2.58 14.58 -3.85
N ILE A 122 -3.67 15.22 -3.42
CA ILE A 122 -4.84 14.54 -2.87
C ILE A 122 -5.51 13.69 -3.94
N ALA A 123 -5.81 14.26 -5.11
CA ALA A 123 -6.45 13.55 -6.22
C ALA A 123 -5.62 12.34 -6.68
N SER A 124 -4.30 12.49 -6.80
CA SER A 124 -3.42 11.36 -7.15
C SER A 124 -3.33 10.30 -6.05
N SER A 125 -3.39 10.69 -4.77
CA SER A 125 -3.43 9.73 -3.64
C SER A 125 -4.75 8.94 -3.63
N ILE A 126 -5.88 9.60 -3.88
CA ILE A 126 -7.18 8.93 -4.00
C ILE A 126 -7.17 7.99 -5.21
N ALA A 127 -6.78 8.46 -6.39
CA ALA A 127 -6.81 7.67 -7.61
C ALA A 127 -5.92 6.42 -7.51
N SER A 128 -4.67 6.58 -7.06
CA SER A 128 -3.77 5.45 -6.84
C SER A 128 -4.31 4.50 -5.77
N SER A 129 -4.89 5.03 -4.68
CA SER A 129 -5.46 4.18 -3.64
C SER A 129 -6.66 3.38 -4.11
N VAL A 130 -7.55 3.97 -4.89
CA VAL A 130 -8.72 3.27 -5.47
C VAL A 130 -8.25 2.13 -6.36
N VAL A 131 -7.25 2.38 -7.22
CA VAL A 131 -6.69 1.32 -8.09
C VAL A 131 -6.11 0.18 -7.25
N LEU A 132 -5.25 0.47 -6.27
CA LEU A 132 -4.66 -0.57 -5.43
C LEU A 132 -5.71 -1.34 -4.62
N ALA A 133 -6.71 -0.66 -4.07
CA ALA A 133 -7.80 -1.28 -3.32
C ALA A 133 -8.68 -2.16 -4.22
N ALA A 134 -8.98 -1.72 -5.45
CA ALA A 134 -9.73 -2.51 -6.42
C ALA A 134 -8.97 -3.76 -6.86
N VAL A 135 -7.67 -3.64 -7.18
CA VAL A 135 -6.83 -4.79 -7.53
C VAL A 135 -6.74 -5.78 -6.36
N THR A 136 -6.59 -5.27 -5.14
CA THR A 136 -6.55 -6.10 -3.93
C THR A 136 -7.86 -6.88 -3.76
N ALA A 137 -9.01 -6.21 -3.92
CA ALA A 137 -10.32 -6.85 -3.84
C ALA A 137 -10.53 -7.91 -4.95
N LEU A 138 -10.14 -7.61 -6.19
CA LEU A 138 -10.27 -8.52 -7.33
C LEU A 138 -9.37 -9.76 -7.20
N THR A 139 -8.17 -9.58 -6.69
CA THR A 139 -7.20 -10.68 -6.52
C THR A 139 -7.41 -11.44 -5.21
N GLY A 140 -8.11 -10.86 -4.24
CA GLY A 140 -8.20 -11.40 -2.87
C GLY A 140 -6.83 -11.47 -2.17
N SER A 141 -5.87 -10.65 -2.59
CA SER A 141 -4.48 -10.70 -2.14
C SER A 141 -3.92 -9.31 -1.91
N LEU A 142 -3.13 -9.13 -0.85
CA LEU A 142 -2.43 -7.86 -0.56
C LEU A 142 -1.14 -7.67 -1.37
N TRP A 143 -0.59 -8.76 -1.94
CA TRP A 143 0.67 -8.71 -2.67
C TRP A 143 0.73 -7.67 -3.78
N PRO A 144 -0.32 -7.48 -4.62
CA PRO A 144 -0.30 -6.44 -5.65
C PRO A 144 -0.10 -5.04 -5.10
N ALA A 145 -0.89 -4.68 -4.08
CA ALA A 145 -0.82 -3.36 -3.47
C ALA A 145 0.50 -3.15 -2.71
N PHE A 146 0.92 -4.16 -1.95
CA PHE A 146 2.19 -4.15 -1.23
C PHE A 146 3.39 -3.89 -2.16
N LEU A 147 3.50 -4.69 -3.22
CA LEU A 147 4.61 -4.61 -4.17
C LEU A 147 4.59 -3.29 -4.95
N ALA A 148 3.43 -2.89 -5.48
CA ALA A 148 3.28 -1.65 -6.23
C ALA A 148 3.61 -0.42 -5.37
N HIS A 149 3.14 -0.40 -4.12
CA HIS A 149 3.42 0.69 -3.19
C HIS A 149 4.89 0.73 -2.78
N ALA A 150 5.51 -0.42 -2.47
CA ALA A 150 6.94 -0.49 -2.17
C ALA A 150 7.78 0.02 -3.36
N GLY A 151 7.44 -0.39 -4.59
CA GLY A 151 8.08 0.13 -5.79
C GLY A 151 7.92 1.64 -5.92
N PHE A 152 6.71 2.17 -5.69
CA PHE A 152 6.47 3.61 -5.74
C PHE A 152 7.28 4.41 -4.71
N VAL A 153 7.35 3.93 -3.47
CA VAL A 153 8.13 4.57 -2.39
C VAL A 153 9.63 4.51 -2.70
N LEU A 154 10.11 3.38 -3.21
CA LEU A 154 11.51 3.22 -3.60
C LEU A 154 11.90 4.22 -4.70
N VAL A 155 11.09 4.33 -5.75
CA VAL A 155 11.42 5.16 -6.93
C VAL A 155 11.27 6.66 -6.63
N ARG A 156 10.26 7.06 -5.86
CA ARG A 156 10.01 8.47 -5.57
C ARG A 156 11.01 9.06 -4.56
N GLY A 157 11.66 8.22 -3.75
CA GLY A 157 12.36 8.67 -2.55
C GLY A 157 11.38 9.15 -1.47
N ARG A 158 11.89 9.52 -0.29
CA ARG A 158 11.08 9.81 0.91
C ARG A 158 9.80 10.62 0.60
N PRO A 159 8.64 10.23 1.16
CA PRO A 159 7.40 10.99 1.00
C PRO A 159 7.47 12.40 1.60
#